data_AF-A0A8K0I3S0-F1
#
_entry.id   AF-A0A8K0I3S0-F1
#
_cell.length_a   1.000
_cell.length_b   1.000
_cell.length_c   1.000
_cell.angle_alpha   90.00
_cell.angle_beta   90.00
_cell.angle_gamma   90.00
#
_symmetry.space_group_name_H-M   'P 1'
#
loop_
_entity.id
_entity.type
_entity.pdbx_description
1 polymer ?
#
loop_
_entity_poly.entity_id
_entity_poly.type
_entity_poly.pdbx_seq_one_letter_code
_entity_poly.pdbx_strand_id
1 'polypeptide(L)'
;MNGTNLIWQIPESPKAVLFLAHGCNHQAADFWDKSPSCPNCVGLPEDRLIVLHALERRFAVLAVSSLGRCWSFGREKENVKWIIKWWIEKNKLEKLPATALGVSSGGYFVSALAAEIKFSSITIMIAEGQFDSMEISEDYPPTLFVHMPKDRTRAELIRMNMEALRQKGIPVKEIRCSEFPLAPKLLSDKIPELDQTLAVRLFEVFREKKFIDKNGYMRNDGRAIPWKQAVKQKNLLLKEHELINHIEEELNLAFAYHEMTSLQSDDIFDWFESHMN
;
A
#
# COMPACT_ATOMS: atom_id res chain seq x y z
N MET A 1 23.37 12.62 -4.57
CA MET A 1 22.19 11.82 -4.18
C MET A 1 21.94 12.05 -2.70
N ASN A 2 20.83 12.66 -2.33
CA ASN A 2 20.55 13.30 -1.02
C ASN A 2 20.07 12.32 0.08
N GLY A 3 20.60 11.10 0.17
CA GLY A 3 20.24 10.17 1.25
C GLY A 3 18.80 9.61 1.21
N THR A 4 18.02 9.92 0.19
CA THR A 4 16.70 9.32 -0.06
C THR A 4 16.86 7.95 -0.70
N ASN A 5 16.33 6.90 -0.06
CA ASN A 5 16.30 5.56 -0.62
C ASN A 5 15.19 5.47 -1.69
N LEU A 6 15.54 5.02 -2.88
CA LEU A 6 14.61 4.82 -3.99
C LEU A 6 14.85 3.44 -4.62
N ILE A 7 13.78 2.73 -4.88
CA ILE A 7 13.78 1.39 -5.51
C ILE A 7 12.77 1.43 -6.63
N TRP A 8 13.10 0.79 -7.75
CA TRP A 8 12.26 0.82 -8.94
C TRP A 8 12.46 -0.42 -9.79
N GLN A 9 11.47 -0.71 -10.62
CA GLN A 9 11.53 -1.76 -11.62
C GLN A 9 10.74 -1.33 -12.86
N ILE A 10 11.32 -1.56 -14.04
CA ILE A 10 10.70 -1.23 -15.33
C ILE A 10 10.46 -2.55 -16.07
N PRO A 11 9.21 -2.90 -16.41
CA PRO A 11 8.90 -4.09 -17.20
C PRO A 11 9.26 -3.86 -18.67
N GLU A 12 9.29 -4.93 -19.46
CA GLU A 12 9.41 -4.79 -20.91
C GLU A 12 8.20 -4.03 -21.49
N SER A 13 8.46 -3.06 -22.38
CA SER A 13 7.43 -2.24 -23.03
C SER A 13 6.42 -1.59 -22.06
N PRO A 14 6.89 -0.70 -21.16
CA PRO A 14 6.04 -0.06 -20.16
C PRO A 14 4.98 0.82 -20.82
N LYS A 15 3.77 0.82 -20.27
CA LYS A 15 2.64 1.64 -20.77
C LYS A 15 2.34 2.86 -19.90
N ALA A 16 2.80 2.87 -18.65
CA ALA A 16 2.57 3.94 -17.69
C ALA A 16 3.67 3.93 -16.61
N VAL A 17 3.77 5.03 -15.88
CA VAL A 17 4.62 5.15 -14.68
C VAL A 17 3.71 5.10 -13.44
N LEU A 18 4.11 4.34 -12.41
CA LEU A 18 3.47 4.33 -11.11
C LEU A 18 4.46 4.80 -10.04
N PHE A 19 4.13 5.90 -9.35
CA PHE A 19 4.81 6.31 -8.12
C PHE A 19 4.13 5.72 -6.89
N LEU A 20 4.91 5.09 -6.00
CA LEU A 20 4.44 4.50 -4.74
C LEU A 20 4.97 5.28 -3.53
N ALA A 21 4.05 5.67 -2.64
CA ALA A 21 4.35 6.30 -1.35
C ALA A 21 3.83 5.44 -0.20
N HIS A 22 4.75 4.91 0.60
CA HIS A 22 4.45 3.98 1.71
C HIS A 22 3.74 4.65 2.90
N GLY A 23 3.19 3.84 3.81
CA GLY A 23 2.61 4.29 5.08
C GLY A 23 3.65 4.55 6.18
N CYS A 24 3.21 5.04 7.34
CA CYS A 24 4.14 5.29 8.45
C CYS A 24 4.81 4.00 8.95
N ASN A 25 6.12 4.06 9.26
CA ASN A 25 6.99 2.93 9.63
C ASN A 25 7.37 1.98 8.49
N HIS A 26 6.99 2.29 7.26
CA HIS A 26 7.38 1.53 6.08
C HIS A 26 8.45 2.28 5.28
N GLN A 27 8.90 1.67 4.19
CA GLN A 27 9.94 2.20 3.32
C GLN A 27 9.85 1.59 1.91
N ALA A 28 10.55 2.17 0.93
CA ALA A 28 10.59 1.64 -0.43
C ALA A 28 11.05 0.16 -0.51
N ALA A 29 11.85 -0.30 0.46
CA ALA A 29 12.37 -1.66 0.50
C ALA A 29 11.32 -2.73 0.83
N ASP A 30 10.14 -2.31 1.32
CA ASP A 30 9.05 -3.23 1.67
C ASP A 30 8.33 -3.75 0.41
N PHE A 31 8.38 -2.98 -0.69
CA PHE A 31 7.70 -3.27 -1.96
C PHE A 31 8.37 -4.33 -2.86
N TRP A 32 9.58 -4.76 -2.54
CA TRP A 32 10.30 -5.77 -3.33
C TRP A 32 10.83 -6.87 -2.44
N ASP A 33 10.97 -8.06 -3.02
CA ASP A 33 11.60 -9.18 -2.36
C ASP A 33 13.10 -8.98 -2.24
N LYS A 34 13.66 -9.59 -1.19
CA LYS A 34 15.09 -9.72 -1.03
C LYS A 34 15.70 -10.44 -2.24
N SER A 35 16.69 -9.80 -2.84
CA SER A 35 17.38 -10.32 -4.03
C SER A 35 18.85 -9.90 -4.04
N PRO A 36 19.72 -10.49 -4.87
CA PRO A 36 21.10 -10.03 -5.02
C PRO A 36 21.20 -8.55 -5.42
N SER A 37 20.23 -8.04 -6.18
CA SER A 37 20.13 -6.63 -6.60
C SER A 37 19.53 -5.72 -5.53
N CYS A 38 18.79 -6.27 -4.57
CA CYS A 38 18.25 -5.53 -3.42
C CYS A 38 18.38 -6.38 -2.13
N PRO A 39 19.58 -6.45 -1.55
CA PRO A 39 19.83 -7.30 -0.37
C PRO A 39 19.12 -6.81 0.91
N ASN A 40 18.69 -5.54 0.92
CA ASN A 40 17.98 -4.92 2.04
C ASN A 40 16.46 -4.83 1.81
N CYS A 41 15.97 -5.37 0.69
CA CYS A 41 14.54 -5.49 0.44
C CYS A 41 13.91 -6.53 1.39
N VAL A 42 12.67 -6.27 1.80
CA VAL A 42 11.93 -7.05 2.81
C VAL A 42 10.81 -7.85 2.15
N GLY A 43 10.01 -7.21 1.30
CA GLY A 43 8.90 -7.87 0.59
C GLY A 43 7.70 -8.13 1.49
N LEU A 44 7.15 -7.09 2.12
CA LEU A 44 5.92 -7.21 2.89
C LEU A 44 4.78 -7.70 1.96
N PRO A 45 3.98 -8.69 2.39
CA PRO A 45 2.96 -9.34 1.57
C PRO A 45 2.11 -8.40 0.70
N GLU A 46 1.52 -7.35 1.28
CA GLU A 46 0.63 -6.49 0.50
C GLU A 46 1.41 -5.49 -0.37
N ASP A 47 2.51 -4.93 0.13
CA ASP A 47 3.39 -4.03 -0.63
C ASP A 47 3.93 -4.71 -1.89
N ARG A 48 4.53 -5.90 -1.74
CA ARG A 48 5.10 -6.63 -2.89
C ARG A 48 4.06 -7.02 -3.92
N LEU A 49 2.85 -7.39 -3.49
CA LEU A 49 1.80 -7.83 -4.40
C LEU A 49 1.31 -6.65 -5.26
N ILE A 50 1.24 -5.44 -4.70
CA ILE A 50 0.96 -4.23 -5.48
C ILE A 50 1.99 -4.03 -6.60
N VAL A 51 3.29 -4.24 -6.31
CA VAL A 51 4.34 -4.13 -7.34
C VAL A 51 4.22 -5.24 -8.38
N LEU A 52 3.98 -6.48 -7.97
CA LEU A 52 3.82 -7.60 -8.90
C LEU A 52 2.66 -7.38 -9.86
N HIS A 53 1.49 -6.93 -9.36
CA HIS A 53 0.34 -6.58 -10.19
C HIS A 53 0.64 -5.40 -11.13
N ALA A 54 1.36 -4.37 -10.65
CA ALA A 54 1.76 -3.24 -11.47
C ALA A 54 2.65 -3.68 -12.65
N LEU A 55 3.65 -4.51 -12.37
CA LEU A 55 4.59 -5.01 -13.37
C LEU A 55 3.92 -5.93 -14.39
N GLU A 56 3.03 -6.82 -13.96
CA GLU A 56 2.22 -7.67 -14.83
C GLU A 56 1.38 -6.82 -15.81
N ARG A 57 0.84 -5.70 -15.32
CA ARG A 57 0.09 -4.74 -16.14
C ARG A 57 0.98 -3.74 -16.89
N ARG A 58 2.29 -3.94 -16.90
CA ARG A 58 3.31 -3.13 -17.62
C ARG A 58 3.43 -1.69 -17.13
N PHE A 59 3.24 -1.45 -15.84
CA PHE A 59 3.60 -0.18 -15.20
C PHE A 59 5.09 -0.18 -14.82
N ALA A 60 5.80 0.89 -15.16
CA ALA A 60 7.12 1.17 -14.64
C ALA A 60 6.97 1.74 -13.22
N VAL A 61 7.50 1.04 -12.21
CA VAL A 61 7.22 1.33 -10.80
C VAL A 61 8.41 2.03 -10.15
N LEU A 62 8.14 3.11 -9.43
CA LEU A 62 9.11 3.84 -8.60
C LEU A 62 8.55 4.00 -7.19
N ALA A 63 9.28 3.52 -6.18
CA ALA A 63 9.01 3.81 -4.78
C ALA A 63 10.15 4.64 -4.17
N VAL A 64 9.79 5.54 -3.27
CA VAL A 64 10.73 6.39 -2.54
C VAL A 64 10.45 6.27 -1.05
N SER A 65 11.48 6.10 -0.23
CA SER A 65 11.34 6.14 1.22
C SER A 65 11.23 7.58 1.71
N SER A 66 10.33 7.82 2.65
CA SER A 66 10.28 9.08 3.37
C SER A 66 11.56 9.32 4.17
N LEU A 67 11.87 10.57 4.49
CA LEU A 67 13.04 10.97 5.27
C LEU A 67 12.95 10.54 6.75
N GLY A 68 11.75 10.25 7.23
CA GLY A 68 11.51 9.81 8.60
C GLY A 68 10.58 8.61 8.66
N ARG A 69 9.86 8.49 9.78
CA ARG A 69 8.84 7.45 9.97
C ARG A 69 7.64 7.63 9.04
N CYS A 70 7.27 8.87 8.74
CA CYS A 70 6.13 9.23 7.92
C CYS A 70 6.55 10.35 6.95
N TRP A 71 5.76 10.54 5.89
CA TRP A 71 5.93 11.64 4.94
C TRP A 71 5.70 13.03 5.55
N SER A 72 6.42 14.02 5.03
CA SER A 72 6.29 15.44 5.32
C SER A 72 6.14 16.25 4.03
N PHE A 73 5.48 17.41 4.11
CA PHE A 73 5.08 18.18 2.92
C PHE A 73 6.05 19.28 2.48
N GLY A 74 7.10 19.56 3.26
CA GLY A 74 8.03 20.65 3.00
C GLY A 74 9.09 20.28 1.96
N ARG A 75 10.37 20.39 2.33
CA ARG A 75 11.51 20.06 1.46
C ARG A 75 11.45 18.64 0.90
N GLU A 76 10.85 17.71 1.63
CA GLU A 76 10.66 16.33 1.15
C GLU A 76 9.77 16.26 -0.10
N LYS A 77 8.66 17.00 -0.14
CA LYS A 77 7.77 17.06 -1.30
C LYS A 77 8.49 17.57 -2.54
N GLU A 78 9.28 18.64 -2.40
CA GLU A 78 10.11 19.18 -3.50
C GLU A 78 11.16 18.17 -3.98
N ASN A 79 11.83 17.49 -3.04
CA ASN A 79 12.82 16.48 -3.37
C ASN A 79 12.18 15.32 -4.15
N VAL A 80 11.02 14.82 -3.71
CA VAL A 80 10.33 13.71 -4.40
C VAL A 80 9.82 14.13 -5.76
N LYS A 81 9.27 15.34 -5.88
CA LYS A 81 8.88 15.92 -7.17
C LYS A 81 10.04 15.95 -8.16
N TRP A 82 11.23 16.36 -7.70
CA TRP A 82 12.44 16.31 -8.50
C TRP A 82 12.85 14.86 -8.84
N ILE A 83 12.81 13.94 -7.87
CA ILE A 83 13.16 12.52 -8.08
C ILE A 83 12.28 11.89 -9.14
N ILE A 84 10.96 12.09 -9.09
CA ILE A 84 10.00 11.54 -10.06
C ILE A 84 10.34 12.04 -11.46
N LYS A 85 10.48 13.36 -11.64
CA LYS A 85 10.82 13.96 -12.94
C LYS A 85 12.15 13.44 -13.48
N TRP A 86 13.19 13.48 -12.66
CA TRP A 86 14.52 12.98 -13.01
C TRP A 86 14.49 11.50 -13.39
N TRP A 87 13.76 10.67 -12.66
CA TRP A 87 13.69 9.23 -12.92
C TRP A 87 12.93 8.93 -14.22
N ILE A 88 11.83 9.64 -14.48
CA ILE A 88 11.08 9.55 -15.74
C ILE A 88 11.98 9.92 -16.93
N GLU A 89 12.67 11.05 -16.85
CA GLU A 89 13.59 11.52 -17.90
C GLU A 89 14.76 10.56 -18.13
N LYS A 90 15.42 10.15 -17.04
CA LYS A 90 16.57 9.23 -17.10
C LYS A 90 16.23 7.91 -17.80
N ASN A 91 15.00 7.42 -17.63
CA ASN A 91 14.55 6.16 -18.19
C ASN A 91 13.74 6.32 -19.49
N LYS A 92 13.67 7.52 -20.05
CA LYS A 92 12.96 7.82 -21.32
C LYS A 92 11.47 7.49 -21.28
N LEU A 93 10.81 7.79 -20.16
CA LEU A 93 9.39 7.49 -19.92
C LEU A 93 8.49 8.72 -20.07
N GLU A 94 8.99 9.85 -20.57
CA GLU A 94 8.31 11.15 -20.59
C GLU A 94 7.03 11.16 -21.43
N LYS A 95 6.91 10.21 -22.36
CA LYS A 95 5.72 10.05 -23.22
C LYS A 95 4.63 9.19 -22.59
N LEU A 96 4.90 8.57 -21.44
CA LEU A 96 3.94 7.69 -20.76
C LEU A 96 3.15 8.49 -19.71
N PRO A 97 1.87 8.16 -19.49
CA PRO A 97 1.10 8.71 -18.38
C PRO A 97 1.73 8.29 -17.05
N ALA A 98 1.76 9.22 -16.09
CA ALA A 98 2.17 8.96 -14.71
C ALA A 98 0.94 8.82 -13.82
N THR A 99 0.96 7.85 -12.90
CA THR A 99 -0.02 7.66 -11.83
C THR A 99 0.70 7.63 -10.48
N ALA A 100 -0.05 7.74 -9.40
CA ALA A 100 0.49 7.61 -8.06
C ALA A 100 -0.45 6.83 -7.13
N LEU A 101 0.13 6.05 -6.23
CA LEU A 101 -0.57 5.38 -5.14
C LEU A 101 0.12 5.72 -3.82
N GLY A 102 -0.65 6.24 -2.88
CA GLY A 102 -0.17 6.54 -1.54
C GLY A 102 -0.95 5.80 -0.46
N VAL A 103 -0.25 5.27 0.53
CA VAL A 103 -0.82 4.52 1.67
C VAL A 103 -0.71 5.34 2.95
N SER A 104 -1.81 5.54 3.68
CA SER A 104 -1.85 6.28 4.96
C SER A 104 -1.14 7.64 4.86
N SER A 105 -0.02 7.89 5.56
CA SER A 105 0.78 9.12 5.40
C SER A 105 1.24 9.37 3.96
N GLY A 106 1.54 8.31 3.20
CA GLY A 106 1.80 8.36 1.77
C GLY A 106 0.57 8.77 0.95
N GLY A 107 -0.63 8.42 1.40
CA GLY A 107 -1.89 8.84 0.79
C GLY A 107 -2.12 10.35 0.91
N TYR A 108 -1.89 10.90 2.10
CA TYR A 108 -1.85 12.36 2.27
C TYR A 108 -0.77 13.00 1.40
N PHE A 109 0.44 12.43 1.39
CA PHE A 109 1.56 12.95 0.61
C PHE A 109 1.28 12.98 -0.89
N VAL A 110 0.78 11.88 -1.45
CA VAL A 110 0.41 11.77 -2.88
C VAL A 110 -0.69 12.77 -3.22
N SER A 111 -1.70 12.93 -2.37
CA SER A 111 -2.75 13.90 -2.62
C SER A 111 -2.19 15.34 -2.68
N ALA A 112 -1.29 15.73 -1.77
CA ALA A 112 -0.64 17.03 -1.82
C ALA A 112 0.29 17.19 -3.02
N LEU A 113 1.02 16.13 -3.38
CA LEU A 113 1.95 16.11 -4.51
C LEU A 113 1.22 16.26 -5.85
N ALA A 114 0.02 15.69 -5.96
CA ALA A 114 -0.83 15.74 -7.14
C ALA A 114 -1.34 17.15 -7.49
N ALA A 115 -1.29 18.09 -6.55
CA ALA A 115 -1.55 19.51 -6.85
C ALA A 115 -0.38 20.18 -7.60
N GLU A 116 0.79 19.55 -7.66
CA GLU A 116 2.01 20.12 -8.24
C GLU A 116 2.64 19.28 -9.37
N ILE A 117 2.18 18.04 -9.51
CA ILE A 117 2.58 17.11 -10.55
C ILE A 117 1.32 16.62 -11.25
N LYS A 118 1.33 16.69 -12.57
CA LYS A 118 0.26 16.16 -13.39
C LYS A 118 0.33 14.63 -13.42
N PHE A 119 -0.41 13.99 -12.54
CA PHE A 119 -0.76 12.58 -12.67
C PHE A 119 -2.00 12.44 -13.54
N SER A 120 -2.10 11.33 -14.26
CA SER A 120 -3.29 10.93 -15.02
C SER A 120 -4.42 10.47 -14.10
N SER A 121 -4.07 9.83 -12.99
CA SER A 121 -4.97 9.50 -11.87
C SER A 121 -4.15 9.12 -10.63
N ILE A 122 -4.78 9.20 -9.46
CA ILE A 122 -4.17 8.81 -8.19
C ILE A 122 -5.06 7.84 -7.41
N THR A 123 -4.43 7.04 -6.55
CA THR A 123 -5.08 6.18 -5.57
C THR A 123 -4.61 6.55 -4.17
N ILE A 124 -5.55 6.82 -3.28
CA ILE A 124 -5.32 7.14 -1.87
C ILE A 124 -5.86 5.98 -1.04
N MET A 125 -4.96 5.27 -0.37
CA MET A 125 -5.30 4.11 0.44
C MET A 125 -5.25 4.44 1.93
N ILE A 126 -6.30 4.05 2.67
CA ILE A 126 -6.48 4.23 4.12
C ILE A 126 -6.23 5.66 4.64
N ALA A 127 -6.37 6.64 3.76
CA ALA A 127 -6.26 8.07 4.04
C ALA A 127 -7.39 8.84 3.34
N GLU A 128 -7.73 9.98 3.90
CA GLU A 128 -8.69 10.97 3.41
C GLU A 128 -8.03 11.99 2.48
N GLY A 129 -6.70 12.09 2.49
CA GLY A 129 -5.94 13.05 1.69
C GLY A 129 -5.83 14.44 2.31
N GLN A 130 -5.02 15.30 1.69
CA GLN A 130 -4.61 16.62 2.18
C GLN A 130 -5.35 17.73 1.43
N PHE A 131 -6.67 17.60 1.31
CA PHE A 131 -7.52 18.46 0.47
C PHE A 131 -7.85 19.81 1.10
N ASP A 132 -8.10 19.84 2.41
CA ASP A 132 -8.51 21.06 3.12
C ASP A 132 -7.42 22.12 3.25
N SER A 133 -6.15 21.73 3.11
CA SER A 133 -5.01 22.64 3.27
C SER A 133 -4.40 23.09 1.94
N MET A 134 -5.04 22.81 0.81
CA MET A 134 -4.55 23.19 -0.50
C MET A 134 -5.67 23.64 -1.43
N GLU A 135 -5.34 24.51 -2.38
CA GLU A 135 -6.26 24.86 -3.44
C GLU A 135 -6.35 23.71 -4.45
N ILE A 136 -7.52 23.10 -4.56
CA ILE A 136 -7.78 22.06 -5.54
C ILE A 136 -8.27 22.72 -6.83
N SER A 137 -7.43 22.68 -7.85
CA SER A 137 -7.74 23.11 -9.21
C SER A 137 -8.71 22.14 -9.89
N GLU A 138 -9.42 22.61 -10.92
CA GLU A 138 -10.31 21.78 -11.75
C GLU A 138 -9.56 20.71 -12.55
N ASP A 139 -8.24 20.88 -12.74
CA ASP A 139 -7.37 19.91 -13.42
C ASP A 139 -6.71 18.89 -12.48
N TYR A 140 -7.11 18.87 -11.20
CA TYR A 140 -6.64 17.89 -10.23
C TYR A 140 -7.01 16.46 -10.67
N PRO A 141 -6.11 15.47 -10.51
CA PRO A 141 -6.32 14.16 -11.11
C PRO A 141 -7.54 13.42 -10.55
N PRO A 142 -8.20 12.60 -11.40
CA PRO A 142 -9.13 11.58 -10.95
C PRO A 142 -8.57 10.81 -9.75
N THR A 143 -9.38 10.71 -8.69
CA THR A 143 -8.94 10.14 -7.40
C THR A 143 -9.75 8.91 -7.02
N LEU A 144 -9.07 7.80 -6.78
CA LEU A 144 -9.65 6.58 -6.19
C LEU A 144 -9.31 6.51 -4.70
N PHE A 145 -10.33 6.34 -3.85
CA PHE A 145 -10.12 6.02 -2.44
C PHE A 145 -10.25 4.52 -2.20
N VAL A 146 -9.29 3.92 -1.52
CA VAL A 146 -9.33 2.52 -1.09
C VAL A 146 -9.26 2.49 0.42
N HIS A 147 -10.31 2.02 1.10
CA HIS A 147 -10.32 2.08 2.55
C HIS A 147 -11.14 0.97 3.18
N MET A 148 -10.94 0.82 4.49
CA MET A 148 -11.63 -0.15 5.30
C MET A 148 -12.78 0.54 6.05
N PRO A 149 -14.05 0.14 5.83
CA PRO A 149 -15.18 0.81 6.47
C PRO A 149 -15.23 0.67 8.00
N LYS A 150 -14.47 -0.28 8.56
CA LYS A 150 -14.41 -0.48 10.02
C LYS A 150 -13.71 0.69 10.72
N ASP A 151 -12.74 1.35 10.08
CA ASP A 151 -12.24 2.65 10.52
C ASP A 151 -13.26 3.74 10.14
N ARG A 152 -14.23 3.91 11.04
CA ARG A 152 -15.37 4.82 10.84
C ARG A 152 -14.94 6.27 10.73
N THR A 153 -13.93 6.67 11.50
CA THR A 153 -13.40 8.04 11.46
C THR A 153 -12.81 8.32 10.08
N ARG A 154 -11.97 7.41 9.58
CA ARG A 154 -11.39 7.57 8.25
C ARG A 154 -12.45 7.51 7.15
N ALA A 155 -13.39 6.58 7.24
CA ALA A 155 -14.47 6.43 6.27
C ALA A 155 -15.31 7.71 6.13
N GLU A 156 -15.64 8.37 7.25
CA GLU A 156 -16.41 9.62 7.23
C GLU A 156 -15.63 10.77 6.60
N LEU A 157 -14.35 10.92 6.94
CA LEU A 157 -13.49 11.95 6.35
C LEU A 157 -13.28 11.73 4.84
N ILE A 158 -13.11 10.48 4.41
CA ILE A 158 -13.07 10.13 2.97
C ILE A 158 -14.37 10.55 2.29
N ARG A 159 -15.53 10.21 2.87
CA ARG A 159 -16.84 10.57 2.31
C ARG A 159 -16.97 12.08 2.09
N MET A 160 -16.54 12.88 3.08
CA MET A 160 -16.54 14.35 2.99
C MET A 160 -15.64 14.86 1.85
N ASN A 161 -14.40 14.35 1.75
CA ASN A 161 -13.45 14.77 0.72
C ASN A 161 -13.88 14.33 -0.68
N MET A 162 -14.48 13.16 -0.82
CA MET A 162 -15.07 12.71 -2.09
C MET A 162 -16.20 13.65 -2.55
N GLU A 163 -17.03 14.12 -1.63
CA GLU A 163 -18.10 15.09 -1.94
C GLU A 163 -17.51 16.42 -2.40
N ALA A 164 -16.49 16.94 -1.71
CA ALA A 164 -15.80 18.18 -2.08
C ALA A 164 -15.14 18.09 -3.46
N LEU A 165 -14.48 16.96 -3.77
CA LEU A 165 -13.87 16.72 -5.09
C LEU A 165 -14.91 16.64 -6.20
N ARG A 166 -16.05 15.95 -5.97
CA ARG A 166 -17.14 15.86 -6.94
C ARG A 166 -17.78 17.22 -7.23
N GLN A 167 -17.93 18.07 -6.20
CA GLN A 167 -18.43 19.44 -6.38
C GLN A 167 -17.51 20.30 -7.27
N LYS A 168 -16.22 19.97 -7.31
CA LYS A 168 -15.22 20.57 -8.21
C LYS A 168 -15.12 19.90 -9.59
N GLY A 169 -15.99 18.92 -9.88
CA GLY A 169 -16.01 18.21 -11.16
C GLY A 169 -14.92 17.14 -11.31
N ILE A 170 -14.19 16.81 -10.24
CA ILE A 170 -13.12 15.81 -10.28
C ILE A 170 -13.76 14.40 -10.23
N PRO A 171 -13.39 13.47 -11.14
CA PRO A 171 -13.85 12.09 -11.07
C PRO A 171 -13.35 11.39 -9.80
N VAL A 172 -14.26 10.76 -9.06
CA VAL A 172 -13.93 10.10 -7.79
C VAL A 172 -14.68 8.78 -7.62
N LYS A 173 -13.96 7.72 -7.24
CA LYS A 173 -14.50 6.40 -6.89
C LYS A 173 -14.01 5.97 -5.49
N GLU A 174 -14.78 5.10 -4.84
CA GLU A 174 -14.35 4.40 -3.62
C GLU A 174 -14.33 2.88 -3.84
N ILE A 175 -13.41 2.22 -3.14
CA ILE A 175 -13.37 0.78 -2.91
C ILE A 175 -13.36 0.55 -1.40
N ARG A 176 -14.29 -0.29 -0.96
CA ARG A 176 -14.55 -0.58 0.45
C ARG A 176 -14.09 -1.99 0.79
N CYS A 177 -12.93 -2.10 1.43
CA CYS A 177 -12.31 -3.37 1.81
C CYS A 177 -12.89 -3.86 3.14
N SER A 178 -13.62 -4.97 3.12
CA SER A 178 -14.22 -5.57 4.31
C SER A 178 -13.32 -6.63 4.92
N GLU A 179 -13.57 -6.96 6.19
CA GLU A 179 -12.91 -8.09 6.86
C GLU A 179 -13.20 -9.41 6.13
N PHE A 180 -12.25 -10.33 6.20
CA PHE A 180 -12.37 -11.64 5.60
C PHE A 180 -11.82 -12.72 6.54
N PRO A 181 -12.28 -13.96 6.42
CA PRO A 181 -11.82 -15.02 7.29
C PRO A 181 -10.39 -15.42 6.92
N LEU A 182 -9.56 -15.65 7.94
CA LEU A 182 -8.31 -16.37 7.74
C LEU A 182 -8.62 -17.79 7.28
N ALA A 183 -7.88 -18.25 6.28
CA ALA A 183 -7.86 -19.65 5.86
C ALA A 183 -6.55 -20.32 6.33
N PRO A 184 -6.53 -21.65 6.52
CA PRO A 184 -5.33 -22.35 7.00
C PRO A 184 -4.07 -22.14 6.17
N LYS A 185 -4.21 -21.86 4.88
CA LYS A 185 -3.10 -21.65 3.94
C LYS A 185 -2.85 -20.18 3.57
N LEU A 186 -3.73 -19.26 3.98
CA LEU A 186 -3.68 -17.85 3.56
C LEU A 186 -2.27 -17.25 3.74
N LEU A 187 -1.65 -17.49 4.90
CA LEU A 187 -0.34 -16.95 5.19
C LEU A 187 0.74 -17.52 4.27
N SER A 188 0.74 -18.82 3.96
CA SER A 188 1.73 -19.41 3.03
C SER A 188 1.44 -19.06 1.57
N ASP A 189 0.20 -18.76 1.23
CA ASP A 189 -0.17 -18.33 -0.13
C ASP A 189 0.36 -16.92 -0.44
N LYS A 190 0.58 -16.10 0.61
CA LYS A 190 1.03 -14.71 0.49
C LYS A 190 2.46 -14.45 0.96
N ILE A 191 3.01 -15.30 1.83
CA ILE A 191 4.35 -15.16 2.39
C ILE A 191 5.20 -16.32 1.86
N PRO A 192 6.01 -16.14 0.79
CA PRO A 192 6.74 -17.24 0.16
C PRO A 192 7.73 -17.97 1.08
N GLU A 193 8.27 -17.29 2.09
CA GLU A 193 9.18 -17.86 3.07
C GLU A 193 8.45 -18.72 4.12
N LEU A 194 7.11 -18.64 4.19
CA LEU A 194 6.31 -19.37 5.16
C LEU A 194 5.86 -20.72 4.61
N ASP A 195 6.44 -21.79 5.15
CA ASP A 195 6.02 -23.16 4.86
C ASP A 195 4.53 -23.40 5.18
N GLN A 196 3.84 -24.13 4.30
CA GLN A 196 2.42 -24.43 4.40
C GLN A 196 2.08 -25.20 5.69
N THR A 197 2.94 -26.11 6.15
CA THR A 197 2.72 -26.85 7.40
C THR A 197 2.78 -25.91 8.60
N LEU A 198 3.73 -24.97 8.59
CA LEU A 198 3.82 -23.95 9.63
C LEU A 198 2.61 -23.00 9.59
N ALA A 199 2.15 -22.57 8.42
CA ALA A 199 0.96 -21.74 8.27
C ALA A 199 -0.30 -22.40 8.88
N VAL A 200 -0.51 -23.68 8.59
CA VAL A 200 -1.64 -24.45 9.17
C VAL A 200 -1.53 -24.51 10.70
N ARG A 201 -0.33 -24.74 11.24
CA ARG A 201 -0.11 -24.77 12.70
C ARG A 201 -0.34 -23.40 13.33
N LEU A 202 0.06 -22.31 12.68
CA LEU A 202 -0.23 -20.94 13.15
C LEU A 202 -1.73 -20.70 13.20
N PHE A 203 -2.46 -21.08 12.16
CA PHE A 203 -3.92 -20.99 12.11
C PHE A 203 -4.58 -21.76 13.27
N GLU A 204 -4.11 -22.97 13.58
CA GLU A 204 -4.59 -23.74 14.72
C GLU A 204 -4.36 -23.04 16.06
N VAL A 205 -3.20 -22.41 16.24
CA VAL A 205 -2.89 -21.61 17.43
C VAL A 205 -3.84 -20.43 17.55
N PHE A 206 -4.11 -19.72 16.44
CA PHE A 206 -5.04 -18.59 16.43
C PHE A 206 -6.46 -19.02 16.81
N ARG A 207 -6.90 -20.19 16.34
CA ARG A 207 -8.19 -20.78 16.72
C ARG A 207 -8.23 -21.21 18.18
N GLU A 208 -7.22 -21.93 18.66
CA GLU A 208 -7.13 -22.41 20.05
C GLU A 208 -7.15 -21.25 21.05
N LYS A 209 -6.41 -20.18 20.74
CA LYS A 209 -6.33 -18.97 21.56
C LYS A 209 -7.51 -18.02 21.36
N LYS A 210 -8.46 -18.37 20.48
CA LYS A 210 -9.64 -17.57 20.15
C LYS A 210 -9.28 -16.16 19.64
N PHE A 211 -8.17 -16.01 18.93
CA PHE A 211 -7.86 -14.78 18.20
C PHE A 211 -8.75 -14.64 16.96
N ILE A 212 -9.09 -15.77 16.35
CA ILE A 212 -10.14 -15.90 15.35
C ILE A 212 -11.40 -16.54 15.92
N ASP A 213 -12.54 -16.29 15.29
CA ASP A 213 -13.80 -16.93 15.60
C ASP A 213 -13.97 -18.30 14.91
N LYS A 214 -15.15 -18.91 15.05
CA LYS A 214 -15.45 -20.23 14.46
C LYS A 214 -15.46 -20.24 12.93
N ASN A 215 -15.62 -19.07 12.32
CA ASN A 215 -15.69 -18.87 10.87
C ASN A 215 -14.33 -18.37 10.32
N GLY A 216 -13.32 -18.16 11.17
CA GLY A 216 -11.99 -17.70 10.78
C GLY A 216 -11.79 -16.19 10.84
N TYR A 217 -12.79 -15.41 11.26
CA TYR A 217 -12.67 -13.95 11.31
C TYR A 217 -11.86 -13.50 12.52
N MET A 218 -11.00 -12.51 12.31
CA MET A 218 -10.24 -11.85 13.37
C MET A 218 -11.18 -11.17 14.37
N ARG A 219 -11.03 -11.49 15.66
CA ARG A 219 -11.85 -10.86 16.72
C ARG A 219 -11.37 -9.48 17.12
N ASN A 220 -10.10 -9.19 16.88
CA ASN A 220 -9.48 -7.92 17.18
C ASN A 220 -8.30 -7.71 16.22
N ASP A 221 -7.79 -6.49 16.19
CA ASP A 221 -6.65 -6.09 15.37
C ASP A 221 -5.41 -6.95 15.68
N GLY A 222 -4.69 -7.38 14.63
CA GLY A 222 -3.49 -8.20 14.75
C GLY A 222 -2.42 -7.58 15.66
N ARG A 223 -2.30 -6.25 15.65
CA ARG A 223 -1.40 -5.48 16.51
C ARG A 223 -1.81 -5.51 17.98
N ALA A 224 -3.11 -5.69 18.27
CA ALA A 224 -3.67 -5.59 19.62
C ALA A 224 -3.71 -6.93 20.35
N ILE A 225 -3.51 -8.05 19.66
CA ILE A 225 -3.60 -9.40 20.24
C ILE A 225 -2.22 -9.98 20.57
N PRO A 226 -2.08 -10.79 21.64
CA PRO A 226 -0.79 -11.37 22.05
C PRO A 226 -0.42 -12.62 21.22
N TRP A 227 -0.59 -12.58 19.90
CA TRP A 227 -0.38 -13.74 19.02
C TRP A 227 1.08 -14.20 19.00
N LYS A 228 2.04 -13.26 19.02
CA LYS A 228 3.49 -13.54 19.10
C LYS A 228 3.83 -14.38 20.33
N GLN A 229 3.22 -14.05 21.48
CA GLN A 229 3.40 -14.82 22.72
C GLN A 229 2.80 -16.22 22.62
N ALA A 230 1.62 -16.36 22.03
CA ALA A 230 0.97 -17.65 21.85
C ALA A 230 1.76 -18.60 20.93
N VAL A 231 2.30 -18.07 19.83
CA VAL A 231 3.16 -18.81 18.89
C VAL A 231 4.44 -19.26 19.60
N LYS A 232 5.07 -18.39 20.40
CA LYS A 232 6.24 -18.73 21.22
C LYS A 232 5.93 -19.84 22.24
N GLN A 233 4.79 -19.78 22.92
CA GLN A 233 4.36 -20.83 23.88
C GLN A 233 4.17 -22.21 23.25
N LYS A 234 3.90 -22.26 21.93
CA LYS A 234 3.71 -23.49 21.17
C LYS A 234 4.98 -24.00 20.51
N ASN A 235 6.13 -23.40 20.82
CA ASN A 235 7.44 -23.70 20.24
C ASN A 235 7.42 -23.64 18.70
N LEU A 236 6.60 -22.76 18.13
CA LEU A 236 6.62 -22.45 16.71
C LEU A 236 7.72 -21.41 16.48
N LEU A 237 8.89 -21.87 16.04
CA LEU A 237 10.04 -21.02 15.79
C LEU A 237 9.84 -20.22 14.49
N LEU A 238 9.46 -18.96 14.61
CA LEU A 238 9.60 -17.97 13.55
C LEU A 238 11.08 -17.55 13.55
N LYS A 239 11.86 -18.10 12.62
CA LYS A 239 13.32 -17.95 12.63
C LYS A 239 13.79 -16.53 12.31
N GLU A 240 12.90 -15.71 11.76
CA GLU A 240 13.23 -14.40 11.19
C GLU A 240 12.26 -13.33 11.69
N HIS A 241 12.80 -12.16 12.03
CA HIS A 241 11.99 -11.02 12.48
C HIS A 241 11.07 -10.52 11.36
N GLU A 242 11.52 -10.61 10.09
CA GLU A 242 10.76 -10.27 8.89
C GLU A 242 9.43 -11.05 8.83
N LEU A 243 9.47 -12.35 9.12
CA LEU A 243 8.29 -13.21 9.14
C LEU A 243 7.24 -12.77 10.16
N ILE A 244 7.65 -12.17 11.28
CA ILE A 244 6.72 -11.64 12.29
C ILE A 244 5.92 -10.47 11.72
N ASN A 245 6.59 -9.58 10.97
CA ASN A 245 5.94 -8.42 10.36
C ASN A 245 5.02 -8.84 9.22
N HIS A 246 5.43 -9.82 8.40
CA HIS A 246 4.60 -10.39 7.34
C HIS A 246 3.30 -11.00 7.88
N ILE A 247 3.40 -11.78 8.96
CA ILE A 247 2.21 -12.36 9.59
C ILE A 247 1.34 -11.26 10.22
N GLU A 248 1.94 -10.28 10.90
CA GLU A 248 1.17 -9.18 11.53
C GLU A 248 0.38 -8.38 10.51
N GLU A 249 0.96 -8.05 9.36
CA GLU A 249 0.27 -7.37 8.26
C GLU A 249 -0.97 -8.15 7.82
N GLU A 250 -0.85 -9.45 7.55
CA GLU A 250 -1.98 -10.27 7.11
C GLU A 250 -3.07 -10.41 8.18
N LEU A 251 -2.70 -10.42 9.47
CA LEU A 251 -3.67 -10.41 10.57
C LEU A 251 -4.42 -9.07 10.67
N ASN A 252 -3.72 -7.96 10.48
CA ASN A 252 -4.33 -6.62 10.47
C ASN A 252 -5.27 -6.45 9.27
N LEU A 253 -4.82 -6.90 8.10
CA LEU A 253 -5.56 -6.89 6.85
C LEU A 253 -6.86 -7.68 6.99
N ALA A 254 -6.80 -8.90 7.53
CA ALA A 254 -7.99 -9.73 7.76
C ALA A 254 -8.98 -9.10 8.75
N PHE A 255 -8.50 -8.34 9.74
CA PHE A 255 -9.36 -7.57 10.63
C PHE A 255 -9.97 -6.33 9.95
N ALA A 256 -9.36 -5.84 8.87
CA ALA A 256 -9.83 -4.74 8.05
C ALA A 256 -10.19 -3.47 8.83
N TYR A 257 -9.28 -2.96 9.66
CA TYR A 257 -9.45 -1.67 10.35
C TYR A 257 -8.74 -0.53 9.62
N HIS A 258 -7.42 -0.53 9.61
CA HIS A 258 -6.60 0.51 8.99
C HIS A 258 -5.30 -0.13 8.50
N GLU A 259 -5.41 -0.88 7.41
CA GLU A 259 -4.30 -1.62 6.81
C GLU A 259 -4.33 -1.49 5.28
N MET A 260 -3.16 -1.49 4.66
CA MET A 260 -3.07 -1.47 3.21
C MET A 260 -3.51 -2.79 2.60
N THR A 261 -3.80 -2.83 1.30
CA THR A 261 -4.21 -4.07 0.66
C THR A 261 -3.92 -4.16 -0.82
N SER A 262 -3.52 -5.36 -1.24
CA SER A 262 -3.39 -5.83 -2.61
C SER A 262 -4.65 -6.54 -3.13
N LEU A 263 -5.63 -6.84 -2.26
CA LEU A 263 -6.83 -7.63 -2.60
C LEU A 263 -7.72 -6.98 -3.66
N GLN A 264 -7.56 -5.68 -3.88
CA GLN A 264 -8.32 -4.89 -4.84
C GLN A 264 -7.42 -4.36 -5.97
N SER A 265 -6.27 -5.00 -6.20
CA SER A 265 -5.30 -4.57 -7.21
C SER A 265 -5.94 -4.44 -8.58
N ASP A 266 -6.75 -5.40 -9.02
CA ASP A 266 -7.40 -5.31 -10.33
C ASP A 266 -8.25 -4.04 -10.47
N ASP A 267 -9.11 -3.73 -9.50
CA ASP A 267 -9.91 -2.51 -9.51
C ASP A 267 -9.06 -1.23 -9.46
N ILE A 268 -7.94 -1.26 -8.71
CA ILE A 268 -6.99 -0.14 -8.61
C ILE A 268 -6.30 0.11 -9.96
N PHE A 269 -5.84 -0.94 -10.62
CA PHE A 269 -5.14 -0.81 -11.90
C PHE A 269 -6.10 -0.55 -13.05
N ASP A 270 -7.33 -1.09 -13.02
CA ASP A 270 -8.40 -0.73 -13.96
C ASP A 270 -8.73 0.76 -13.87
N TRP A 271 -8.77 1.31 -12.66
CA TRP A 271 -8.91 2.76 -12.44
C TRP A 271 -7.77 3.55 -13.07
N PHE A 272 -6.52 3.14 -12.87
CA PHE A 272 -5.40 3.82 -13.50
C PHE A 272 -5.50 3.77 -15.03
N GLU A 273 -5.79 2.61 -15.59
CA GLU A 273 -5.88 2.37 -17.04
C GLU A 273 -7.03 3.14 -17.69
N SER A 274 -8.17 3.30 -17.01
CA SER A 274 -9.29 4.07 -17.53
C SER A 274 -9.03 5.58 -17.65
N HIS A 275 -7.93 6.09 -17.06
CA HIS A 275 -7.57 7.50 -17.04
C HIS A 275 -6.23 7.82 -17.72
N MET A 276 -5.65 6.89 -18.47
CA MET A 276 -4.36 7.07 -19.16
C MET A 276 -4.40 7.95 -20.42
N ASN A 277 -5.59 8.34 -20.88
CA ASN A 277 -5.82 9.04 -22.15
C ASN A 277 -5.97 10.55 -21.99
#